data_AF-A0A1D2IFQ3-F1
#
_entry.id   AF-A0A1D2IFQ3-F1
#
_cell.length_a   1.000
_cell.length_b   1.000
_cell.length_c   1.000
_cell.angle_alpha   90.00
_cell.angle_beta   90.00
_cell.angle_gamma   90.00
#
_symmetry.space_group_name_H-M   'P 1'
#
loop_
_entity.id
_entity.type
_entity.pdbx_description
1 polymer ?
#
loop_
_entity_poly.entity_id
_entity_poly.type
_entity_poly.pdbx_seq_one_letter_code
_entity_poly.pdbx_strand_id
1 'polypeptide(L)'
;MSGKPSTRFQVNRVPSKPVRRQDDGTLAIDLWLCRDGVFDSDAALHLTPAEAEVLHAQLCYALDDDAAALIVPESKRPDCRKGVATGRGRR
;
A
#
# COMPACT_ATOMS: atom_id res chain seq x y z
N MET A 1 16.57 -17.53 31.51
CA MET A 1 15.21 -17.53 30.93
C MET A 1 15.35 -17.66 29.42
N SER A 2 15.23 -18.87 28.86
CA SER A 2 15.27 -19.05 27.41
C SER A 2 13.85 -18.80 26.88
N GLY A 3 13.61 -17.62 26.31
CA GLY A 3 12.39 -17.38 25.54
C GLY A 3 12.34 -18.35 24.36
N LYS A 4 11.20 -18.99 24.12
CA LYS A 4 11.00 -19.76 22.87
C LYS A 4 11.33 -18.84 21.69
N PRO A 5 12.05 -19.31 20.66
CA PRO A 5 12.21 -18.52 19.45
C PRO A 5 10.80 -18.25 18.91
N SER A 6 10.39 -16.98 18.94
CA SER A 6 9.16 -16.56 18.29
C SER A 6 9.43 -16.56 16.79
N THR A 7 8.77 -17.47 16.08
CA THR A 7 8.74 -17.45 14.62
C THR A 7 8.35 -16.06 14.15
N ARG A 8 9.21 -15.43 13.35
CA ARG A 8 8.97 -14.10 12.82
C ARG A 8 8.24 -14.24 11.49
N PHE A 9 7.05 -13.68 11.42
CA PHE A 9 6.32 -13.53 10.17
C PHE A 9 6.52 -12.14 9.59
N GLN A 10 6.62 -12.08 8.26
CA GLN A 10 6.65 -10.84 7.49
C GLN A 10 5.67 -10.96 6.34
N VAL A 11 5.00 -9.86 6.02
CA VAL A 11 4.09 -9.77 4.88
C VAL A 11 4.69 -8.78 3.89
N ASN A 12 4.89 -9.23 2.67
CA ASN A 12 5.47 -8.43 1.60
C ASN A 12 4.49 -8.32 0.43
N ARG A 13 4.56 -7.21 -0.31
CA ARG A 13 3.91 -7.14 -1.63
C ARG A 13 4.62 -8.11 -2.57
N VAL A 14 3.86 -8.81 -3.42
CA VAL A 14 4.48 -9.55 -4.53
C VAL A 14 5.04 -8.53 -5.52
N PRO A 15 6.35 -8.55 -5.82
CA PRO A 15 6.94 -7.65 -6.80
C PRO A 15 6.22 -7.75 -8.15
N SER A 16 6.05 -6.61 -8.81
CA SER A 16 5.49 -6.51 -10.18
C SER A 16 4.03 -6.95 -10.36
N LYS A 17 3.34 -7.42 -9.30
CA LYS A 17 1.90 -7.71 -9.40
C LYS A 17 1.06 -6.45 -9.13
N PRO A 18 0.18 -6.06 -10.06
CA PRO A 18 -0.71 -4.91 -9.85
C PRO A 18 -1.82 -5.26 -8.85
N VAL A 19 -2.51 -4.24 -8.34
CA VAL A 19 -3.81 -4.43 -7.70
C VAL A 19 -4.79 -4.93 -8.75
N ARG A 20 -5.51 -6.02 -8.48
CA ARG A 20 -6.47 -6.61 -9.42
C ARG A 20 -7.89 -6.26 -9.00
N ARG A 21 -8.75 -5.97 -9.96
CA ARG A 21 -10.20 -5.92 -9.73
C ARG A 21 -10.82 -7.26 -10.08
N GLN A 22 -11.64 -7.81 -9.21
CA GLN A 22 -12.31 -9.09 -9.40
C GLN A 22 -13.68 -8.91 -10.06
N ASP A 23 -14.28 -10.02 -10.48
CA ASP A 23 -15.57 -10.04 -11.17
C ASP A 23 -16.72 -9.52 -10.29
N ASP A 24 -16.61 -9.69 -8.97
CA ASP A 24 -17.56 -9.18 -7.98
C ASP A 24 -17.33 -7.68 -7.63
N GLY A 25 -16.34 -7.05 -8.26
CA GLY A 25 -15.98 -5.65 -8.05
C GLY A 25 -15.06 -5.39 -6.85
N THR A 26 -14.68 -6.42 -6.09
CA THR A 26 -13.66 -6.31 -5.03
C THR A 26 -12.26 -6.12 -5.63
N LEU A 27 -11.35 -5.61 -4.80
CA LEU A 27 -9.95 -5.41 -5.11
C LEU A 27 -9.11 -6.48 -4.41
N ALA A 28 -8.16 -7.06 -5.14
CA ALA A 28 -7.21 -8.05 -4.64
C ALA A 28 -5.79 -7.49 -4.70
N ILE A 29 -5.08 -7.61 -3.57
CA ILE A 29 -3.66 -7.33 -3.45
C ILE A 29 -2.95 -8.64 -3.14
N ASP A 30 -2.13 -9.11 -4.07
CA ASP A 30 -1.30 -10.30 -3.87
C ASP A 30 -0.13 -9.99 -2.92
N LEU A 31 0.07 -10.88 -1.95
CA LEU A 31 1.06 -10.76 -0.87
C LEU A 31 1.88 -12.05 -0.76
N TRP A 32 3.11 -11.92 -0.26
CA TRP A 32 3.93 -13.02 0.21
C TRP A 32 3.96 -13.03 1.73
N LEU A 33 3.69 -14.20 2.31
CA LEU A 33 3.99 -14.48 3.70
C LEU A 33 5.38 -15.10 3.76
N CYS A 34 6.26 -14.47 4.53
CA CYS A 34 7.59 -15.01 4.81
C CYS A 34 7.68 -15.42 6.28
N ARG A 35 8.28 -16.58 6.54
CA ARG A 35 8.57 -17.13 7.86
C ARG A 35 10.08 -17.19 8.04
N ASP A 36 10.58 -16.50 9.07
CA ASP A 36 12.01 -16.43 9.39
C ASP A 36 12.88 -16.03 8.19
N GLY A 37 12.36 -15.10 7.38
CA GLY A 37 13.03 -14.56 6.18
C GLY A 37 12.91 -15.42 4.93
N VAL A 38 12.30 -16.62 5.03
CA VAL A 38 12.06 -17.53 3.91
C VAL A 38 10.61 -17.40 3.45
N PHE A 39 10.38 -17.44 2.13
CA PHE A 39 9.02 -17.51 1.59
C PHE A 39 8.27 -18.74 2.14
N ASP A 40 7.08 -18.51 2.70
CA ASP A 40 6.21 -19.55 3.28
C ASP A 40 5.06 -19.85 2.32
N SER A 41 4.30 -18.81 1.91
CA SER A 41 3.17 -18.96 0.99
C SER A 41 2.74 -17.64 0.33
N ASP A 42 1.97 -17.73 -0.75
CA ASP A 42 1.19 -16.61 -1.27
C ASP A 42 -0.07 -16.37 -0.41
N ALA A 43 -0.50 -15.12 -0.34
CA ALA A 43 -1.77 -14.69 0.25
C ALA A 43 -2.38 -13.56 -0.60
N ALA A 44 -3.66 -13.27 -0.40
CA ALA A 44 -4.32 -12.13 -1.06
C ALA A 44 -5.17 -11.35 -0.06
N LEU A 45 -4.93 -10.05 0.05
CA LEU A 45 -5.79 -9.13 0.76
C LEU A 45 -6.94 -8.71 -0.17
N HIS A 46 -8.16 -9.03 0.22
CA HIS A 46 -9.38 -8.67 -0.48
C HIS A 46 -10.02 -7.46 0.20
N LEU A 47 -10.37 -6.47 -0.60
CA LEU A 47 -10.99 -5.24 -0.12
C LEU A 47 -12.19 -4.92 -1.01
N THR A 48 -13.32 -4.60 -0.40
CA THR A 48 -14.36 -3.85 -1.10
C THR A 48 -13.83 -2.49 -1.54
N PRO A 49 -14.46 -1.82 -2.53
CA PRO A 49 -14.08 -0.47 -2.90
C PRO A 49 -14.10 0.52 -1.72
N ALA A 50 -15.08 0.38 -0.81
CA ALA A 50 -15.18 1.23 0.37
C ALA A 50 -14.02 1.02 1.35
N GLU A 51 -13.64 -0.24 1.63
CA GLU A 51 -12.49 -0.54 2.49
C GLU A 51 -11.18 -0.05 1.87
N ALA A 52 -11.04 -0.16 0.55
CA ALA A 52 -9.86 0.33 -0.16
C ALA A 52 -9.72 1.85 -0.09
N GLU A 53 -10.81 2.61 -0.21
CA GLU A 53 -10.79 4.07 -0.05
C GLU A 53 -10.45 4.49 1.38
N VAL A 54 -11.01 3.81 2.38
CA VAL A 54 -10.67 4.06 3.79
C VAL A 54 -9.19 3.77 4.05
N LEU A 55 -8.67 2.65 3.56
CA LEU A 55 -7.24 2.31 3.66
C LEU A 55 -6.36 3.33 2.93
N HIS A 56 -6.76 3.79 1.75
CA HIS A 56 -6.06 4.85 1.03
C HIS A 56 -5.95 6.12 1.88
N ALA A 57 -7.06 6.59 2.45
CA ALA A 57 -7.08 7.79 3.28
C ALA A 57 -6.17 7.64 4.51
N GLN A 58 -6.24 6.49 5.19
CA GLN A 58 -5.39 6.20 6.35
C GLN A 58 -3.89 6.22 5.99
N LEU A 59 -3.51 5.61 4.87
CA LEU A 59 -2.13 5.63 4.40
C LEU A 59 -1.70 7.04 3.98
N CYS A 60 -2.55 7.77 3.26
CA CYS A 60 -2.27 9.15 2.86
C CYS A 60 -2.03 10.08 4.06
N TYR A 61 -2.75 9.90 5.17
CA TYR A 61 -2.54 10.68 6.39
C TYR A 61 -1.30 10.24 7.18
N ALA A 62 -0.99 8.95 7.20
CA ALA A 62 0.18 8.43 7.90
C ALA A 62 1.49 8.78 7.18
N LEU A 63 1.46 8.89 5.85
CA LEU A 63 2.59 9.28 5.02
C LEU A 63 2.70 10.82 5.01
N ASP A 64 3.86 11.37 5.33
CA ASP A 64 4.14 12.81 5.28
C ASP A 64 4.66 13.27 3.90
N ASP A 65 4.96 14.56 3.74
CA ASP A 65 5.51 15.11 2.49
C ASP A 65 6.95 14.65 2.23
N ASP A 66 7.71 14.31 3.27
CA ASP A 66 9.06 13.77 3.16
C ASP A 66 9.03 12.39 2.49
N ALA A 67 8.06 11.54 2.82
CA ALA A 67 7.86 10.26 2.15
C ALA A 67 7.54 10.43 0.65
N ALA A 68 6.79 11.47 0.27
CA ALA A 68 6.51 11.77 -1.13
C ALA A 68 7.74 12.29 -1.88
N ALA A 69 8.67 12.96 -1.19
CA ALA A 69 9.92 13.45 -1.76
C ALA A 69 10.86 12.32 -2.22
N LEU A 70 10.71 11.10 -1.68
CA LEU A 70 11.46 9.91 -2.10
C LEU A 70 11.13 9.44 -3.52
N ILE A 71 10.00 9.87 -4.09
CA ILE A 71 9.57 9.50 -5.45
C ILE A 71 10.11 10.53 -6.44
N VAL A 72 11.16 10.14 -7.18
CA VAL A 72 11.81 10.97 -8.21
C VAL A 72 11.67 10.31 -9.60
N PRO A 73 11.29 11.06 -10.65
CA PRO A 73 10.94 12.49 -10.66
C PRO A 73 9.56 12.78 -10.04
N GLU A 74 9.32 14.04 -9.65
CA GLU A 74 8.05 14.48 -9.01
C GLU A 74 6.80 14.15 -9.83
N SER A 75 6.94 14.07 -11.16
CA SER A 75 5.87 13.66 -12.08
C SER A 75 5.34 12.25 -11.83
N LYS A 76 6.13 11.39 -11.17
CA LYS A 76 5.75 10.03 -10.75
C LYS A 76 5.07 9.96 -9.38
N ARG A 77 4.99 11.07 -8.63
CA ARG A 77 4.25 11.09 -7.36
C ARG A 77 2.77 10.70 -7.60
N PRO A 78 2.09 10.05 -6.65
CA PRO A 78 0.66 9.77 -6.76
C PRO A 78 -0.14 11.05 -6.98
N ASP A 79 -1.22 10.99 -7.76
CA ASP A 79 -2.03 12.17 -8.07
C ASP A 79 -2.65 12.80 -6.82
N CYS A 80 -2.99 12.00 -5.80
CA CYS A 80 -3.44 12.50 -4.50
C CYS A 80 -2.38 13.31 -3.72
N ARG A 81 -1.12 13.29 -4.17
CA ARG A 81 0.02 14.05 -3.61
C ARG A 81 0.54 15.13 -4.56
N LYS A 82 0.05 15.21 -5.80
CA LYS A 82 0.29 16.37 -6.66
C LYS A 82 -0.59 17.47 -6.10
N GLY A 83 0.00 18.38 -5.33
CA GLY A 83 -0.73 19.43 -4.63
C GLY A 83 -1.82 20.02 -5.53
N VAL A 84 -3.04 20.13 -5.00
CA VAL A 84 -4.13 20.81 -5.70
C VAL A 84 -3.57 22.19 -6.02
N ALA A 85 -3.23 22.45 -7.28
CA ALA A 85 -2.89 23.79 -7.74
C ALA A 85 -4.05 24.66 -7.28
N THR A 86 -3.79 25.46 -6.24
CA THR A 86 -4.83 26.21 -5.56
C THR A 86 -5.45 27.09 -6.61
N GLY A 87 -6.73 26.85 -6.90
CA GLY A 87 -7.59 27.75 -7.68
C GLY A 87 -7.86 29.05 -6.93
N ARG A 88 -6.82 29.70 -6.41
CA ARG A 88 -6.84 31.08 -5.93
C ARG A 88 -6.53 31.98 -7.12
N GLY A 89 -7.52 32.18 -7.97
CA GLY A 89 -7.34 33.01 -9.17
C GLY A 89 -8.53 33.07 -10.11
N ARG A 90 -9.73 33.41 -9.61
CA ARG A 90 -10.75 34.18 -10.36
C ARG A 90 -11.95 34.50 -9.47
N ARG A 91 -11.94 35.71 -8.91
CA ARG A 91 -13.12 36.57 -8.81
C ARG A 91 -12.67 38.01 -8.99
#